data_AF-A0A699YQ19-F1
#
_entry.id   AF-A0A699YQ19-F1
#
_cell.length_a   1.000
_cell.length_b   1.000
_cell.length_c   1.000
_cell.angle_alpha   90.00
_cell.angle_beta   90.00
_cell.angle_gamma   90.00
#
_symmetry.space_group_name_H-M   'P 1'
#
loop_
_entity.id
_entity.type
_entity.pdbx_description
1 polymer ?
#
loop_
_entity_poly.entity_id
_entity_poly.type
_entity_poly.pdbx_seq_one_letter_code
_entity_poly.pdbx_strand_id
1 'polypeptide(L)'
;MTGTAATEVSEFDSIYKLPVAVVPPNRPISRTDNPDVVFRLEQYKWKAVVTEIKRMHSTGRPVLVGTTSVERSEVLSAMLTEAGIKHQVLNAKPENVERESEIVAQSGRRSAVTISTNMAGRGTDILLGGNPDYMARLKLRELLMPQVVSQVEEENVFGKSRDGKTRVRSWAANPDLFPCDISASTLTLAKQAAKAAAASWGERQLSLLEAEDRLSVACEKGVSSDPVILALREAFQLMLTEFKAVTDAEKREVVGLGGLHVVGTERHESRRIDNQLRGRSGRQGDPGSTRFFLSLEDNLFRIFGGDKIKNLMVAFRVEDLPMESKMLTDALDTAQKRVENYFFDIRKNLFEYDQVVNTQRDKVYAERRRALLATDLGAIMANVDRQAEPSTWAWDKLAGKMVQYCRLLEGLTGDDLRTNSNGEFEALRAYMRRLSVEAYQRKKAAMEEYNLFVEMTAQIRRNVIYNVYEFQPQRLRKVDDGATDKQQAGAVPVEGAAQAGNGNGSSNASDAKVKPGKSKQKVKAGKA
;
A
#
# COMPACT_ATOMS: atom_id res chain seq x y z
N MET A 1 9.95 -4.78 7.98
CA MET A 1 9.52 -5.93 8.81
C MET A 1 7.99 -6.04 8.77
N THR A 2 7.41 -7.24 8.73
CA THR A 2 5.95 -7.44 8.78
C THR A 2 5.61 -8.83 9.31
N GLY A 3 4.48 -8.96 10.02
CA GLY A 3 4.09 -10.23 10.66
C GLY A 3 3.49 -11.28 9.71
N THR A 4 3.23 -10.93 8.44
CA THR A 4 2.52 -11.80 7.48
C THR A 4 3.27 -11.98 6.15
N ALA A 5 4.56 -11.64 6.07
CA ALA A 5 5.35 -11.77 4.84
C ALA A 5 5.54 -13.22 4.37
N ALA A 6 5.36 -14.20 5.25
CA ALA A 6 5.57 -15.61 4.93
C ALA A 6 4.64 -16.15 3.82
N THR A 7 3.50 -15.51 3.55
CA THR A 7 2.64 -15.91 2.42
C THR A 7 3.19 -15.45 1.07
N GLU A 8 3.92 -14.33 1.04
CA GLU A 8 4.37 -13.65 -0.18
C GLU A 8 5.87 -13.80 -0.44
N VAL A 9 6.50 -14.87 0.05
CA VAL A 9 7.96 -15.07 -0.06
C VAL A 9 8.41 -15.03 -1.52
N SER A 10 7.64 -15.64 -2.42
CA SER A 10 7.91 -15.61 -3.86
C SER A 10 7.87 -14.20 -4.45
N GLU A 11 6.97 -13.33 -3.97
CA GLU A 11 6.91 -11.94 -4.44
C GLU A 11 8.15 -11.15 -3.98
N PHE A 12 8.52 -11.27 -2.69
CA PHE A 12 9.68 -10.58 -2.14
C PHE A 12 10.99 -11.00 -2.83
N ASP A 13 11.16 -12.29 -3.12
CA ASP A 13 12.33 -12.79 -3.82
C ASP A 13 12.34 -12.42 -5.31
N SER A 14 11.21 -12.54 -6.01
CA SER A 14 11.15 -12.25 -7.45
C SER A 14 11.35 -10.77 -7.76
N ILE A 15 10.70 -9.87 -7.01
CA ILE A 15 10.69 -8.42 -7.27
C ILE A 15 11.88 -7.72 -6.62
N TYR A 16 12.10 -7.97 -5.32
CA TYR A 16 13.07 -7.20 -4.53
C TYR A 16 14.35 -7.96 -4.19
N LYS A 17 14.44 -9.26 -4.52
CA LYS A 17 15.56 -10.14 -4.11
C LYS A 17 15.77 -10.13 -2.59
N LEU A 18 14.67 -10.01 -1.84
CA LEU A 18 14.69 -9.93 -0.39
C LEU A 18 14.36 -11.31 0.22
N PRO A 19 15.30 -11.92 0.96
CA PRO A 19 15.01 -13.14 1.68
C PRO A 19 14.04 -12.86 2.83
N VAL A 20 13.09 -13.76 3.04
CA VAL A 20 12.12 -13.68 4.15
C VAL A 20 12.46 -14.75 5.18
N ALA A 21 12.81 -14.31 6.39
CA ALA A 21 13.02 -15.19 7.54
C ALA A 21 11.88 -15.04 8.55
N VAL A 22 11.37 -16.15 9.07
CA VAL A 22 10.33 -16.16 10.10
C VAL A 22 10.99 -16.15 11.47
N VAL A 23 10.76 -15.08 12.23
CA VAL A 23 11.23 -14.96 13.62
C VAL A 23 10.19 -15.60 14.55
N PRO A 24 10.57 -16.54 15.43
CA PRO A 24 9.64 -17.15 16.36
C PRO A 24 9.11 -16.11 17.37
N PRO A 25 7.87 -16.24 17.85
CA PRO A 25 7.32 -15.34 18.85
C PRO A 25 8.00 -15.55 20.20
N ASN A 26 8.09 -14.48 21.00
CA ASN A 26 8.65 -14.53 22.36
C ASN A 26 7.88 -15.51 23.29
N ARG A 27 6.58 -15.70 23.03
CA ARG A 27 5.71 -16.63 23.75
C ARG A 27 4.93 -17.48 22.76
N PRO A 28 4.64 -18.75 23.09
CA PRO A 28 3.88 -19.64 22.20
C PRO A 28 2.49 -19.08 21.93
N ILE A 29 1.97 -19.30 20.73
CA ILE A 29 0.64 -18.85 20.34
C ILE A 29 -0.40 -19.77 20.98
N SER A 30 -1.27 -19.21 21.82
CA SER A 30 -2.38 -19.91 22.48
C SER A 30 -3.74 -19.69 21.78
N ARG A 31 -3.72 -19.08 20.59
CA ARG A 31 -4.92 -18.76 19.81
C ARG A 31 -5.51 -20.01 19.16
N THR A 32 -6.83 -20.17 19.27
CA THR A 32 -7.58 -21.23 18.58
C THR A 32 -8.25 -20.68 17.33
N ASP A 33 -7.80 -21.11 16.15
CA ASP A 33 -8.43 -20.77 14.88
C ASP A 33 -9.51 -21.80 14.55
N ASN A 34 -10.79 -21.42 14.73
CA ASN A 34 -11.91 -22.30 14.46
C ASN A 34 -12.12 -22.47 12.95
N PRO A 35 -12.69 -23.61 12.50
CA PRO A 35 -13.05 -23.79 11.10
C PRO A 35 -14.06 -22.73 10.66
N ASP A 36 -14.03 -22.44 9.35
CA ASP A 36 -14.97 -21.50 8.77
C ASP A 36 -16.39 -22.07 8.74
N VAL A 37 -17.37 -21.18 8.89
CA VAL A 37 -18.78 -21.50 8.80
C VAL A 37 -19.33 -20.93 7.49
N VAL A 38 -19.81 -21.81 6.61
CA VAL A 38 -20.32 -21.39 5.30
C VAL A 38 -21.84 -21.54 5.23
N PHE A 39 -22.50 -20.48 4.75
CA PHE A 39 -23.93 -20.38 4.52
C PHE A 39 -24.24 -20.24 3.05
N ARG A 40 -25.46 -20.64 2.66
CA ARG A 40 -25.94 -20.45 1.29
C ARG A 40 -26.32 -19.01 1.01
N LEU A 41 -27.11 -18.40 1.90
CA LEU A 41 -27.60 -17.02 1.76
C LEU A 41 -26.93 -16.11 2.79
N GLU A 42 -26.72 -14.86 2.39
CA GLU A 42 -26.10 -13.85 3.23
C GLU A 42 -26.93 -13.53 4.48
N GLN A 43 -28.26 -13.61 4.39
CA GLN A 43 -29.16 -13.35 5.52
C GLN A 43 -28.91 -14.31 6.69
N TYR A 44 -28.67 -15.58 6.41
CA TYR A 44 -28.38 -16.58 7.45
C TYR A 44 -26.98 -16.39 8.05
N LYS A 45 -26.00 -15.98 7.22
CA LYS A 45 -24.67 -15.57 7.69
C LYS A 45 -24.78 -14.45 8.73
N TRP A 46 -25.51 -13.38 8.44
CA TRP A 46 -25.66 -12.25 9.37
C TRP A 46 -26.35 -12.64 10.68
N LYS A 47 -27.41 -13.45 10.61
CA LYS A 47 -28.08 -13.99 11.81
C LYS A 47 -27.12 -14.84 12.66
N ALA A 48 -26.30 -15.68 12.03
CA ALA A 48 -25.32 -16.50 12.72
C ALA A 48 -24.20 -15.66 13.37
N VAL A 49 -23.70 -14.64 12.66
CA VAL A 49 -22.72 -13.67 13.18
C VAL A 49 -23.26 -12.96 14.42
N VAL A 50 -24.49 -12.42 14.35
CA VAL A 50 -25.12 -11.75 15.50
C VAL A 50 -25.33 -12.73 16.66
N THR A 51 -25.71 -13.97 16.38
CA THR A 51 -25.88 -15.02 17.40
C THR A 51 -24.56 -15.34 18.10
N GLU A 52 -23.46 -15.46 17.34
CA GLU A 52 -22.13 -15.70 17.91
C GLU A 52 -21.65 -14.51 18.75
N ILE A 53 -21.83 -13.28 18.26
CA ILE A 53 -21.49 -12.06 19.01
C ILE A 53 -22.31 -12.01 20.30
N LYS A 54 -23.62 -12.27 20.24
CA LYS A 54 -24.50 -12.30 21.42
C LYS A 54 -24.04 -13.33 22.44
N ARG A 55 -23.67 -14.53 21.99
CA ARG A 55 -23.14 -15.60 22.85
C ARG A 55 -21.87 -15.15 23.56
N MET A 56 -20.88 -14.63 22.83
CA MET A 56 -19.62 -14.13 23.41
C MET A 56 -19.84 -12.95 24.35
N HIS A 57 -20.65 -11.97 23.93
CA HIS A 57 -20.97 -10.79 24.73
C HIS A 57 -21.67 -11.16 26.05
N SER A 58 -22.62 -12.11 26.01
CA SER A 58 -23.32 -12.59 27.22
C SER A 58 -22.39 -13.30 28.21
N THR A 59 -21.34 -13.98 27.72
CA THR A 59 -20.30 -14.57 28.57
C THR A 59 -19.30 -13.56 29.12
N GLY A 60 -19.31 -12.31 28.65
CA GLY A 60 -18.37 -11.27 29.05
C GLY A 60 -17.11 -11.15 28.17
N ARG A 61 -17.01 -11.93 27.10
CA ARG A 61 -15.82 -11.93 26.23
C ARG A 61 -15.82 -10.74 25.26
N PRO A 62 -14.68 -10.06 25.06
CA PRO A 62 -14.56 -9.05 24.02
C PRO A 62 -14.60 -9.68 22.62
N VAL A 63 -15.27 -8.99 21.69
CA VAL A 63 -15.42 -9.41 20.29
C VAL A 63 -14.97 -8.30 19.36
N LEU A 64 -14.06 -8.64 18.45
CA LEU A 64 -13.69 -7.81 17.31
C LEU A 64 -14.27 -8.41 16.04
N VAL A 65 -15.09 -7.64 15.34
CA VAL A 65 -15.69 -8.04 14.06
C VAL A 65 -14.98 -7.31 12.92
N GLY A 66 -14.49 -8.04 11.92
CA GLY A 66 -13.92 -7.49 10.71
C GLY A 66 -14.88 -7.63 9.53
N THR A 67 -15.24 -6.51 8.92
CA THR A 67 -16.06 -6.43 7.69
C THR A 67 -15.22 -5.92 6.52
N THR A 68 -15.69 -6.12 5.29
CA THR A 68 -14.98 -5.69 4.06
C THR A 68 -15.41 -4.30 3.58
N SER A 69 -16.56 -3.78 4.02
CA SER A 69 -17.07 -2.47 3.60
C SER A 69 -17.79 -1.74 4.72
N VAL A 70 -17.89 -0.42 4.57
CA VAL A 70 -18.60 0.47 5.51
C VAL A 70 -20.09 0.14 5.55
N GLU A 71 -20.70 -0.12 4.40
CA GLU A 71 -22.12 -0.50 4.30
C GLU A 71 -22.42 -1.77 5.09
N ARG A 72 -21.55 -2.79 5.00
CA ARG A 72 -21.71 -4.04 5.75
C ARG A 72 -21.55 -3.81 7.26
N SER A 73 -20.66 -2.92 7.68
CA SER A 73 -20.55 -2.50 9.08
C SER A 73 -21.80 -1.80 9.60
N GLU A 74 -22.42 -0.92 8.80
CA GLU A 74 -23.65 -0.21 9.18
C GLU A 74 -24.83 -1.18 9.29
N VAL A 75 -24.96 -2.13 8.37
CA VAL A 75 -25.99 -3.19 8.45
C VAL A 75 -25.81 -4.03 9.71
N LEU A 76 -24.58 -4.49 9.99
CA LEU A 76 -24.31 -5.26 11.21
C LEU A 76 -24.56 -4.43 12.48
N SER A 77 -24.18 -3.15 12.47
CA SER A 77 -24.41 -2.21 13.56
C SER A 77 -25.91 -2.04 13.87
N ALA A 78 -26.76 -1.91 12.83
CA ALA A 78 -28.20 -1.88 12.99
C ALA A 78 -28.74 -3.18 13.63
N MET A 79 -28.28 -4.34 13.16
CA MET A 79 -28.70 -5.64 13.71
C MET A 79 -28.24 -5.85 15.16
N LEU A 80 -27.05 -5.38 15.53
CA LEU A 80 -26.58 -5.43 16.93
C LEU A 80 -27.38 -4.48 17.83
N THR A 81 -27.77 -3.32 17.31
CA THR A 81 -28.64 -2.36 18.02
C THR A 81 -30.01 -2.99 18.30
N GLU A 82 -30.61 -3.65 17.31
CA GLU A 82 -31.86 -4.40 17.46
C GLU A 82 -31.73 -5.54 18.48
N ALA A 83 -30.57 -6.21 18.52
CA ALA A 83 -30.26 -7.23 19.51
C ALA A 83 -29.95 -6.70 20.93
N GLY A 84 -29.92 -5.37 21.11
CA GLY A 84 -29.62 -4.71 22.39
C GLY A 84 -28.14 -4.77 22.82
N ILE A 85 -27.22 -4.96 21.87
CA ILE A 85 -25.78 -5.10 22.15
C ILE A 85 -25.08 -3.77 21.90
N LYS A 86 -24.51 -3.18 22.97
CA LYS A 86 -23.67 -1.99 22.87
C LYS A 86 -22.40 -2.33 22.09
N HIS A 87 -22.14 -1.58 21.02
CA HIS A 87 -21.00 -1.80 20.14
C HIS A 87 -20.44 -0.46 19.64
N GLN A 88 -19.22 -0.50 19.11
CA GLN A 88 -18.54 0.65 18.52
C GLN A 88 -18.12 0.32 17.08
N VAL A 89 -18.37 1.25 16.15
CA VAL A 89 -18.03 1.08 14.73
C VAL A 89 -16.81 1.94 14.40
N LEU A 90 -15.81 1.30 13.82
CA LEU A 90 -14.59 1.92 13.31
C LEU A 90 -14.68 2.03 11.79
N ASN A 91 -14.90 3.25 11.33
CA ASN A 91 -14.93 3.59 9.91
C ASN A 91 -13.66 4.36 9.55
N ALA A 92 -13.03 4.03 8.43
CA ALA A 92 -11.81 4.66 7.91
C ALA A 92 -11.97 6.11 7.41
N LYS A 93 -12.97 6.87 7.89
CA LYS A 93 -13.16 8.28 7.52
C LYS A 93 -12.09 9.14 8.23
N PRO A 94 -11.49 10.14 7.56
CA PRO A 94 -10.43 10.99 8.13
C PRO A 94 -10.79 11.61 9.49
N GLU A 95 -12.05 12.03 9.65
CA GLU A 95 -12.60 12.63 10.88
C GLU A 95 -12.53 11.70 12.11
N ASN A 96 -12.44 10.39 11.89
CA ASN A 96 -12.43 9.38 12.94
C ASN A 96 -11.05 8.76 13.18
N VAL A 97 -10.01 9.13 12.42
CA VAL A 97 -8.68 8.49 12.51
C VAL A 97 -8.03 8.71 13.89
N GLU A 98 -8.22 9.89 14.48
CA GLU A 98 -7.73 10.16 15.84
C GLU A 98 -8.46 9.31 16.89
N ARG A 99 -9.79 9.23 16.79
CA ARG A 99 -10.66 8.49 17.73
C ARG A 99 -10.63 6.98 17.53
N GLU A 100 -10.23 6.52 16.35
CA GLU A 100 -10.10 5.11 16.00
C GLU A 100 -9.10 4.43 16.92
N SER A 101 -7.96 5.09 17.18
CA SER A 101 -6.96 4.59 18.13
C SER A 101 -7.52 4.48 19.55
N GLU A 102 -8.37 5.42 19.96
CA GLU A 102 -9.01 5.44 21.28
C GLU A 102 -9.94 4.24 21.47
N ILE A 103 -10.78 3.97 20.47
CA ILE A 103 -11.72 2.84 20.47
C ILE A 103 -10.99 1.50 20.47
N VAL A 104 -10.00 1.34 19.58
CA VAL A 104 -9.26 0.08 19.43
C VAL A 104 -8.49 -0.28 20.69
N ALA A 105 -7.90 0.72 21.37
CA ALA A 105 -7.18 0.52 22.62
C ALA A 105 -8.08 -0.07 23.73
N GLN A 106 -9.39 0.13 23.64
CA GLN A 106 -10.38 -0.37 24.61
C GLN A 106 -11.20 -1.56 24.14
N SER A 107 -11.01 -2.03 22.91
CA SER A 107 -11.70 -3.20 22.35
C SER A 107 -11.45 -4.51 23.13
N GLY A 108 -10.42 -4.56 23.98
CA GLY A 108 -10.10 -5.73 24.80
C GLY A 108 -10.76 -5.78 26.18
N ARG A 109 -11.58 -4.77 26.53
CA ARG A 109 -12.32 -4.73 27.81
C ARG A 109 -13.45 -5.75 27.86
N ARG A 110 -13.91 -6.07 29.08
CA ARG A 110 -15.00 -7.03 29.30
C ARG A 110 -16.26 -6.62 28.50
N SER A 111 -16.88 -7.60 27.84
CA SER A 111 -18.10 -7.41 27.01
C SER A 111 -17.97 -6.40 25.86
N ALA A 112 -16.78 -5.88 25.54
CA ALA A 112 -16.62 -4.91 24.47
C ALA A 112 -16.88 -5.54 23.10
N VAL A 113 -17.67 -4.87 22.26
CA VAL A 113 -17.91 -5.29 20.86
C VAL A 113 -17.47 -4.17 19.95
N THR A 114 -16.53 -4.45 19.07
CA THR A 114 -15.99 -3.47 18.11
C THR A 114 -16.13 -4.01 16.70
N ILE A 115 -16.74 -3.24 15.80
CA ILE A 115 -16.82 -3.51 14.37
C ILE A 115 -15.73 -2.69 13.68
N SER A 116 -14.87 -3.33 12.90
CA SER A 116 -13.81 -2.71 12.12
C SER A 116 -14.05 -2.93 10.63
N THR A 117 -14.10 -1.83 9.88
CA THR A 117 -14.09 -1.88 8.40
C THR A 117 -12.68 -2.14 7.89
N ASN A 118 -12.49 -3.21 7.14
CA ASN A 118 -11.23 -3.63 6.54
C ASN A 118 -10.07 -3.73 7.55
N MET A 119 -9.16 -2.75 7.50
CA MET A 119 -7.98 -2.65 8.35
C MET A 119 -8.04 -1.45 9.29
N ALA A 120 -9.25 -0.97 9.62
CA ALA A 120 -9.42 0.06 10.63
C ALA A 120 -8.83 -0.40 11.99
N GLY A 121 -8.02 0.45 12.62
CA GLY A 121 -7.29 0.19 13.85
C GLY A 121 -5.93 -0.47 13.63
N ARG A 122 -5.36 -0.37 12.43
CA ARG A 122 -3.99 -0.86 12.14
C ARG A 122 -2.94 0.02 12.81
N GLY A 123 -2.09 -0.62 13.60
CA GLY A 123 -1.03 0.05 14.37
C GLY A 123 -1.32 0.12 15.88
N THR A 124 -2.58 -0.03 16.29
CA THR A 124 -2.96 -0.01 17.71
C THR A 124 -3.12 -1.42 18.25
N ASP A 125 -2.52 -1.67 19.42
CA ASP A 125 -2.57 -2.93 20.11
C ASP A 125 -3.83 -3.07 20.97
N ILE A 126 -4.53 -4.20 20.84
CA ILE A 126 -5.69 -4.52 21.67
C ILE A 126 -5.20 -5.31 22.87
N LEU A 127 -5.18 -4.66 24.04
CA LEU A 127 -4.80 -5.28 25.30
C LEU A 127 -6.05 -5.86 25.97
N LEU A 128 -5.98 -7.12 26.42
CA LEU A 128 -7.05 -7.72 27.22
C LEU A 128 -7.19 -6.93 28.54
N GLY A 129 -8.41 -6.50 28.85
CA GLY A 129 -8.72 -5.60 29.97
C GLY A 129 -8.61 -4.10 29.65
N GLY A 130 -8.27 -3.72 28.40
CA GLY A 130 -8.09 -2.34 27.98
C GLY A 130 -6.68 -1.80 28.20
N ASN A 131 -6.41 -0.60 27.67
CA ASN A 131 -5.10 0.04 27.78
C ASN A 131 -5.12 1.19 28.82
N PRO A 132 -4.53 1.01 30.01
CA PRO A 132 -4.54 2.03 31.07
C PRO A 132 -3.61 3.23 30.77
N ASP A 133 -2.51 3.01 30.03
CA ASP A 133 -1.60 4.09 29.60
C ASP A 133 -2.33 5.08 28.70
N TYR A 134 -3.10 4.52 27.76
CA TYR A 134 -3.88 5.31 26.83
C TYR A 134 -5.01 6.09 27.54
N MET A 135 -5.70 5.48 28.51
CA MET A 135 -6.72 6.16 29.33
C MET A 135 -6.13 7.32 30.13
N ALA A 136 -5.01 7.10 30.82
CA ALA A 136 -4.34 8.13 31.63
C ALA A 136 -3.88 9.30 30.75
N ARG A 137 -3.30 9.01 29.57
CA ARG A 137 -2.87 10.03 28.61
C ARG A 137 -4.05 10.83 28.09
N LEU A 138 -5.16 10.17 27.75
CA LEU A 138 -6.36 10.83 27.24
C LEU A 138 -7.00 11.74 28.30
N LYS A 139 -7.05 11.30 29.56
CA LYS A 139 -7.57 12.12 30.66
C LYS A 139 -6.68 13.33 30.93
N LEU A 140 -5.36 13.15 30.89
CA LEU A 140 -4.43 14.26 31.03
C LEU A 140 -4.56 15.24 29.87
N ARG A 141 -4.73 14.74 28.63
CA ARG A 141 -4.99 15.54 27.42
C ARG A 141 -6.25 16.40 27.58
N GLU A 142 -7.34 15.82 28.07
CA GLU A 142 -8.61 16.52 28.31
C GLU A 142 -8.44 17.71 29.29
N LEU A 143 -7.58 17.56 30.31
CA LEU A 143 -7.34 18.61 31.31
C LEU A 143 -6.34 19.69 30.84
N LEU A 144 -5.34 19.31 30.05
CA LEU A 144 -4.22 20.14 29.64
C LEU A 144 -4.51 20.97 28.38
N MET A 145 -5.03 20.33 27.32
CA MET A 145 -5.16 20.95 26.00
C MET A 145 -5.99 22.25 26.00
N PRO A 146 -7.12 22.36 26.72
CA PRO A 146 -7.91 23.59 26.75
C PRO A 146 -7.18 24.81 27.35
N GLN A 147 -6.13 24.60 28.14
CA GLN A 147 -5.39 25.66 28.84
C GLN A 147 -4.15 26.11 28.07
N VAL A 148 -3.55 25.21 27.28
CA VAL A 148 -2.21 25.39 26.70
C VAL A 148 -2.27 25.70 25.20
N VAL A 149 -3.23 25.12 24.48
CA VAL A 149 -3.32 25.25 23.02
C VAL A 149 -3.98 26.59 22.65
N SER A 150 -3.36 27.30 21.71
CA SER A 150 -3.95 28.52 21.15
C SER A 150 -5.24 28.19 20.40
N GLN A 151 -6.27 29.02 20.51
CA GLN A 151 -7.51 28.84 19.74
C GLN A 151 -7.35 29.21 18.25
N VAL A 152 -6.11 29.39 17.78
CA VAL A 152 -5.76 29.92 16.46
C VAL A 152 -5.06 28.84 15.63
N GLU A 153 -5.71 27.70 15.43
CA GLU A 153 -5.34 26.76 14.36
C GLU A 153 -6.61 26.14 13.77
N GLU A 154 -7.34 26.93 12.98
CA GLU A 154 -8.18 26.41 11.88
C GLU A 154 -8.49 27.52 10.84
N GLU A 155 -7.45 28.18 10.31
CA GLU A 155 -7.54 28.63 8.92
C GLU A 155 -6.95 27.56 8.01
N ASN A 156 -7.84 26.90 7.25
CA ASN A 156 -7.60 26.22 5.98
C ASN A 156 -6.71 24.97 5.96
N VAL A 157 -7.34 23.78 6.05
CA VAL A 157 -6.93 22.64 5.19
C VAL A 157 -8.13 21.87 4.59
N PHE A 158 -9.32 21.84 5.22
CA PHE A 158 -10.47 21.11 4.65
C PHE A 158 -11.78 21.89 4.70
N GLY A 159 -12.53 21.78 3.60
CA GLY A 159 -13.54 22.73 3.16
C GLY A 159 -14.65 23.04 4.16
N LYS A 160 -15.15 24.27 4.07
CA LYS A 160 -16.32 24.77 4.78
C LYS A 160 -17.43 23.71 4.82
N SER A 161 -17.87 23.38 6.03
CA SER A 161 -19.16 22.71 6.24
C SER A 161 -20.25 23.51 5.50
N ARG A 162 -21.19 22.82 4.85
CA ARG A 162 -22.36 23.42 4.18
C ARG A 162 -23.19 24.36 5.07
N ASP A 163 -22.98 24.32 6.39
CA ASP A 163 -23.77 25.02 7.40
C ASP A 163 -23.09 26.25 8.04
N GLY A 164 -21.91 26.70 7.58
CA GLY A 164 -21.30 27.96 8.05
C GLY A 164 -20.93 28.03 9.54
N LYS A 165 -21.12 26.97 10.32
CA LYS A 165 -20.69 26.87 11.71
C LYS A 165 -19.26 26.36 11.78
N THR A 166 -18.36 27.19 12.32
CA THR A 166 -17.01 26.80 12.75
C THR A 166 -17.14 25.67 13.77
N ARG A 167 -16.65 24.47 13.47
CA ARG A 167 -16.68 23.34 14.40
C ARG A 167 -15.61 23.57 15.46
N VAL A 168 -16.01 23.90 16.68
CA VAL A 168 -15.08 23.94 17.81
C VAL A 168 -14.64 22.51 18.13
N ARG A 169 -13.33 22.25 18.11
CA ARG A 169 -12.78 20.94 18.49
C ARG A 169 -13.07 20.68 19.97
N SER A 170 -13.85 19.63 20.24
CA SER A 170 -14.09 19.17 21.61
C SER A 170 -12.91 18.31 22.06
N TRP A 171 -12.25 18.73 23.14
CA TRP A 171 -11.19 17.98 23.82
C TRP A 171 -11.73 16.93 24.79
N ALA A 172 -13.05 16.89 25.00
CA ALA A 172 -13.70 15.95 25.90
C ALA A 172 -13.64 14.54 25.31
N ALA A 173 -13.06 13.62 26.07
CA ALA A 173 -13.09 12.21 25.78
C ALA A 173 -14.49 11.63 26.02
N ASN A 174 -14.82 10.53 25.35
CA ASN A 174 -16.08 9.83 25.62
C ASN A 174 -16.06 9.29 27.07
N PRO A 175 -17.02 9.65 27.95
CA PRO A 175 -17.07 9.16 29.33
C PRO A 175 -17.09 7.63 29.42
N ASP A 176 -17.70 6.95 28.44
CA ASP A 176 -17.77 5.49 28.36
C ASP A 176 -16.41 4.79 28.25
N LEU A 177 -15.36 5.54 27.88
CA LEU A 177 -14.02 4.98 27.70
C LEU A 177 -13.35 4.67 29.05
N PHE A 178 -13.73 5.39 30.11
CA PHE A 178 -13.08 5.28 31.42
C PHE A 178 -13.78 4.21 32.27
N PRO A 179 -13.03 3.28 32.88
CA PRO A 179 -13.58 2.19 33.69
C PRO A 179 -14.01 2.64 35.09
N CYS A 180 -13.43 3.72 35.60
CA CYS A 180 -13.71 4.28 36.91
C CYS A 180 -13.48 5.79 36.91
N ASP A 181 -14.18 6.48 37.81
CA ASP A 181 -13.85 7.87 38.15
C ASP A 181 -12.56 7.91 38.97
N ILE A 182 -11.69 8.87 38.63
CA ILE A 182 -10.40 9.07 39.30
C ILE A 182 -10.65 9.67 40.69
N SER A 183 -9.80 9.32 41.67
CA SER A 183 -9.86 9.89 43.01
C SER A 183 -9.80 11.42 43.00
N ALA A 184 -10.55 12.07 43.91
CA ALA A 184 -10.62 13.52 43.99
C ALA A 184 -9.24 14.17 44.23
N SER A 185 -8.34 13.48 44.94
CA SER A 185 -6.94 13.89 45.15
C SER A 185 -6.15 13.91 43.85
N THR A 186 -6.19 12.82 43.07
CA THR A 186 -5.47 12.71 41.80
C THR A 186 -6.00 13.71 40.78
N LEU A 187 -7.32 13.92 40.72
CA LEU A 187 -7.93 14.92 39.85
C LEU A 187 -7.49 16.35 40.22
N THR A 188 -7.38 16.64 41.51
CA THR A 188 -6.93 17.97 41.99
C THR A 188 -5.47 18.20 41.63
N LEU A 189 -4.61 17.20 41.83
CA LEU A 189 -3.19 17.24 41.46
C LEU A 189 -3.01 17.42 39.95
N ALA A 190 -3.76 16.66 39.13
CA ALA A 190 -3.73 16.80 37.68
C ALA A 190 -4.18 18.20 37.21
N LYS A 191 -5.22 18.78 37.83
CA LYS A 191 -5.66 20.15 37.55
C LYS A 191 -4.61 21.19 37.95
N GLN A 192 -3.93 21.00 39.07
CA GLN A 192 -2.83 21.88 39.51
C GLN A 192 -1.65 21.80 38.55
N ALA A 193 -1.25 20.60 38.14
CA ALA A 193 -0.20 20.38 37.16
C ALA A 193 -0.52 21.01 35.79
N ALA A 194 -1.77 20.87 35.31
CA ALA A 194 -2.21 21.50 34.07
C ALA A 194 -2.17 23.04 34.14
N LYS A 195 -2.55 23.63 35.28
CA LYS A 195 -2.45 25.08 35.51
C LYS A 195 -1.01 25.56 35.58
N ALA A 196 -0.14 24.82 36.26
CA ALA A 196 1.29 25.12 36.32
C ALA A 196 1.92 25.05 34.91
N ALA A 197 1.48 24.10 34.10
CA ALA A 197 1.90 23.99 32.71
C ALA A 197 1.44 25.17 31.85
N ALA A 198 0.18 25.59 31.99
CA ALA A 198 -0.32 26.77 31.30
C ALA A 198 0.43 28.05 31.72
N ALA A 199 0.76 28.20 33.00
CA ALA A 199 1.54 29.34 33.51
C ALA A 199 2.99 29.36 32.98
N SER A 200 3.65 28.20 32.89
CA SER A 200 5.04 28.12 32.45
C SER A 200 5.21 28.12 30.93
N TRP A 201 4.29 27.51 30.20
CA TRP A 201 4.39 27.36 28.76
C TRP A 201 3.67 28.47 27.99
N GLY A 202 2.87 29.30 28.68
CA GLY A 202 2.06 30.37 28.12
C GLY A 202 0.61 29.92 27.93
N GLU A 203 -0.33 30.66 28.54
CA GLU A 203 -1.76 30.36 28.44
C GLU A 203 -2.23 30.51 26.99
N ARG A 204 -2.67 29.40 26.37
CA ARG A 204 -3.16 29.35 24.98
C ARG A 204 -2.18 29.92 23.95
N GLN A 205 -0.89 29.64 24.10
CA GLN A 205 0.15 30.12 23.18
C GLN A 205 0.74 29.03 22.30
N LEU A 206 0.60 27.74 22.66
CA LEU A 206 1.22 26.65 21.90
C LEU A 206 0.40 26.21 20.70
N SER A 207 1.11 25.73 19.69
CA SER A 207 0.55 24.91 18.61
C SER A 207 0.10 23.56 19.14
N LEU A 208 -0.81 22.89 18.41
CA LEU A 208 -1.26 21.55 18.81
C LEU A 208 -0.10 20.56 18.85
N LEU A 209 0.77 20.59 17.85
CA LEU A 209 1.88 19.65 17.72
C LEU A 209 2.85 19.77 18.89
N GLU A 210 3.25 20.99 19.26
CA GLU A 210 4.15 21.21 20.39
C GLU A 210 3.53 20.80 21.72
N ALA A 211 2.23 21.04 21.91
CA ALA A 211 1.52 20.60 23.10
C ALA A 211 1.43 19.07 23.19
N GLU A 212 1.23 18.37 22.07
CA GLU A 212 1.20 16.91 22.02
C GLU A 212 2.59 16.29 22.26
N ASP A 213 3.65 16.89 21.71
CA ASP A 213 5.03 16.45 21.95
C ASP A 213 5.39 16.57 23.44
N ARG A 214 5.07 17.71 24.07
CA ARG A 214 5.31 17.92 25.51
C ARG A 214 4.48 16.96 26.37
N LEU A 215 3.22 16.71 26.01
CA LEU A 215 2.40 15.70 26.67
C LEU A 215 3.02 14.31 26.54
N SER A 216 3.57 13.96 25.36
CA SER A 216 4.21 12.66 25.18
C SER A 216 5.44 12.50 26.07
N VAL A 217 6.30 13.52 26.12
CA VAL A 217 7.47 13.53 27.00
C VAL A 217 7.06 13.39 28.48
N ALA A 218 5.96 14.01 28.90
CA ALA A 218 5.43 13.87 30.25
C ALA A 218 4.97 12.43 30.56
N CYS A 219 4.32 11.76 29.60
CA CYS A 219 3.85 10.39 29.76
C CYS A 219 4.97 9.33 29.65
N GLU A 220 6.11 9.68 29.07
CA GLU A 220 7.26 8.78 28.92
C GLU A 220 8.11 8.67 30.20
N LYS A 221 8.93 7.61 30.27
CA LYS A 221 9.86 7.35 31.38
C LYS A 221 11.20 8.09 31.25
N GLY A 222 11.35 8.95 30.25
CA GLY A 222 12.60 9.67 29.98
C GLY A 222 12.97 10.65 31.10
N VAL A 223 14.27 10.85 31.34
CA VAL A 223 14.75 11.86 32.29
C VAL A 223 14.38 13.25 31.76
N SER A 224 13.72 14.06 32.58
CA SER A 224 13.39 15.46 32.23
C SER A 224 13.81 16.37 33.37
N SER A 225 14.34 17.54 33.03
CA SER A 225 14.78 18.58 33.97
C SER A 225 13.69 19.63 34.24
N ASP A 226 12.62 19.64 33.45
CA ASP A 226 11.53 20.62 33.57
C ASP A 226 10.60 20.26 34.74
N PRO A 227 10.46 21.12 35.77
CA PRO A 227 9.58 20.87 36.92
C PRO A 227 8.11 20.68 36.53
N VAL A 228 7.64 21.30 35.45
CA VAL A 228 6.26 21.17 34.97
C VAL A 228 6.02 19.78 34.38
N ILE A 229 6.97 19.30 33.57
CA ILE A 229 6.91 17.96 32.98
C ILE A 229 6.92 16.90 34.09
N LEU A 230 7.71 17.11 35.15
CA LEU A 230 7.74 16.22 36.32
C LEU A 230 6.40 16.20 37.06
N ALA A 231 5.77 17.36 37.28
CA ALA A 231 4.45 17.44 37.91
C ALA A 231 3.35 16.77 37.08
N LEU A 232 3.35 16.97 35.75
CA LEU A 232 2.42 16.29 34.83
C LEU A 232 2.65 14.78 34.82
N ARG A 233 3.91 14.34 34.90
CA ARG A 233 4.27 12.93 34.97
C ARG A 233 3.81 12.28 36.27
N GLU A 234 3.94 12.97 37.40
CA GLU A 234 3.43 12.48 38.68
C GLU A 234 1.90 12.28 38.63
N ALA A 235 1.18 13.27 38.11
CA ALA A 235 -0.26 13.16 37.88
C ALA A 235 -0.60 11.98 36.96
N PHE A 236 0.14 11.83 35.86
CA PHE A 236 -0.02 10.72 34.91
C PHE A 236 0.20 9.36 35.57
N GLN A 237 1.25 9.21 36.38
CA GLN A 237 1.56 7.96 37.07
C GLN A 237 0.48 7.58 38.08
N LEU A 238 -0.05 8.54 38.84
CA LEU A 238 -1.17 8.30 39.76
C LEU A 238 -2.41 7.83 39.01
N MET A 239 -2.80 8.53 37.94
CA MET A 239 -3.93 8.11 37.10
C MET A 239 -3.71 6.72 36.49
N LEU A 240 -2.49 6.45 36.01
CA LEU A 240 -2.10 5.16 35.48
C LEU A 240 -2.28 4.06 36.54
N THR A 241 -1.88 4.29 37.79
CA THR A 241 -2.02 3.28 38.85
C THR A 241 -3.48 2.96 39.17
N GLU A 242 -4.35 3.97 39.22
CA GLU A 242 -5.79 3.79 39.46
C GLU A 242 -6.45 3.00 38.31
N PHE A 243 -6.21 3.40 37.05
CA PHE A 243 -6.74 2.68 35.89
C PHE A 243 -6.14 1.27 35.75
N LYS A 244 -4.85 1.11 36.09
CA LYS A 244 -4.18 -0.18 36.02
C LYS A 244 -4.80 -1.19 36.99
N ALA A 245 -5.19 -0.76 38.20
CA ALA A 245 -5.83 -1.65 39.16
C ALA A 245 -7.13 -2.28 38.60
N VAL A 246 -7.95 -1.49 37.90
CA VAL A 246 -9.20 -1.96 37.30
C VAL A 246 -8.93 -2.80 36.04
N THR A 247 -8.07 -2.31 35.14
CA THR A 247 -7.75 -3.02 33.89
C THR A 247 -7.02 -4.35 34.13
N ASP A 248 -6.18 -4.47 35.16
CA ASP A 248 -5.54 -5.73 35.55
C ASP A 248 -6.57 -6.74 36.11
N ALA A 249 -7.61 -6.27 36.81
CA ALA A 249 -8.72 -7.12 37.24
C ALA A 249 -9.55 -7.61 36.05
N GLU A 250 -9.99 -6.69 35.17
CA GLU A 250 -10.72 -7.04 33.94
C GLU A 250 -9.89 -8.00 33.06
N LYS A 251 -8.57 -7.80 32.96
CA LYS A 251 -7.68 -8.67 32.20
C LYS A 251 -7.72 -10.11 32.69
N ARG A 252 -7.67 -10.34 34.01
CA ARG A 252 -7.72 -11.70 34.58
C ARG A 252 -9.03 -12.39 34.23
N GLU A 253 -10.14 -11.66 34.30
CA GLU A 253 -11.47 -12.18 33.92
C GLU A 253 -11.53 -12.52 32.43
N VAL A 254 -11.12 -11.59 31.56
CA VAL A 254 -11.14 -11.78 30.10
C VAL A 254 -10.26 -12.95 29.68
N VAL A 255 -9.08 -13.10 30.28
CA VAL A 255 -8.18 -14.25 30.06
C VAL A 255 -8.87 -15.55 30.48
N GLY A 256 -9.51 -15.58 31.66
CA GLY A 256 -10.27 -16.74 32.15
C GLY A 256 -11.46 -17.13 31.26
N LEU A 257 -12.06 -16.15 30.58
CA LEU A 257 -13.14 -16.37 29.62
C LEU A 257 -12.64 -16.81 28.23
N GLY A 258 -11.32 -16.87 27.99
CA GLY A 258 -10.73 -17.32 26.72
C GLY A 258 -10.26 -16.18 25.80
N GLY A 259 -10.12 -14.96 26.32
CA GLY A 259 -9.53 -13.82 25.62
C GLY A 259 -10.37 -13.27 24.46
N LEU A 260 -9.71 -12.51 23.58
CA LEU A 260 -10.34 -11.81 22.45
C LEU A 260 -10.87 -12.81 21.39
N HIS A 261 -12.15 -12.70 21.07
CA HIS A 261 -12.76 -13.44 19.96
C HIS A 261 -12.81 -12.56 18.71
N VAL A 262 -12.25 -13.04 17.60
CA VAL A 262 -12.23 -12.33 16.32
C VAL A 262 -13.20 -13.00 15.36
N VAL A 263 -14.12 -12.22 14.82
CA VAL A 263 -15.13 -12.66 13.85
C VAL A 263 -14.84 -12.02 12.50
N GLY A 264 -14.54 -12.82 11.49
CA GLY A 264 -14.51 -12.34 10.10
C GLY A 264 -15.87 -12.56 9.46
N THR A 265 -16.49 -11.52 8.91
CA THR A 265 -17.80 -11.65 8.25
C THR A 265 -17.71 -12.10 6.80
N GLU A 266 -16.49 -12.03 6.23
CA GLU A 266 -16.11 -12.44 4.89
C GLU A 266 -14.61 -12.77 4.89
N ARG A 267 -14.13 -13.46 3.84
CA ARG A 267 -12.70 -13.63 3.56
C ARG A 267 -12.26 -12.63 2.50
N HIS A 268 -11.08 -12.06 2.68
CA HIS A 268 -10.49 -11.16 1.68
C HIS A 268 -9.90 -11.94 0.51
N GLU A 269 -9.65 -11.23 -0.58
CA GLU A 269 -8.95 -11.77 -1.75
C GLU A 269 -7.52 -12.23 -1.41
N SER A 270 -6.90 -11.59 -0.41
CA SER A 270 -5.59 -11.98 0.10
C SER A 270 -5.67 -12.53 1.52
N ARG A 271 -5.09 -13.71 1.71
CA ARG A 271 -4.93 -14.44 2.97
C ARG A 271 -4.11 -13.64 3.97
N ARG A 272 -3.22 -12.76 3.47
CA ARG A 272 -2.45 -11.83 4.28
C ARG A 272 -3.34 -10.89 5.11
N ILE A 273 -4.45 -10.41 4.55
CA ILE A 273 -5.37 -9.50 5.24
C ILE A 273 -6.17 -10.26 6.29
N ASP A 274 -6.67 -11.44 5.96
CA ASP A 274 -7.36 -12.32 6.91
C ASP A 274 -6.46 -12.70 8.10
N ASN A 275 -5.18 -13.01 7.83
CA ASN A 275 -4.19 -13.30 8.87
C ASN A 275 -3.86 -12.07 9.75
N GLN A 276 -3.95 -10.85 9.20
CA GLN A 276 -3.82 -9.63 10.00
C GLN A 276 -5.00 -9.46 10.96
N LEU A 277 -6.22 -9.77 10.51
CA LEU A 277 -7.41 -9.75 11.35
C LEU A 277 -7.29 -10.83 12.45
N ARG A 278 -6.94 -12.07 12.09
CA ARG A 278 -6.68 -13.16 13.06
C ARG A 278 -5.60 -12.78 14.07
N GLY A 279 -4.53 -12.11 13.61
CA GLY A 279 -3.40 -11.64 14.42
C GLY A 279 -3.72 -10.53 15.41
N ARG A 280 -4.97 -10.02 15.43
CA ARG A 280 -5.44 -9.15 16.52
C ARG A 280 -5.68 -9.90 17.82
N SER A 281 -5.93 -11.20 17.74
CA SER A 281 -6.10 -12.09 18.90
C SER A 281 -4.85 -12.94 19.15
N GLY A 282 -4.66 -13.36 20.40
CA GLY A 282 -3.59 -14.28 20.80
C GLY A 282 -2.19 -13.67 20.87
N ARG A 283 -2.08 -12.37 21.16
CA ARG A 283 -0.80 -11.65 21.22
C ARG A 283 -0.05 -11.99 22.50
N GLN A 284 1.28 -12.08 22.43
CA GLN A 284 2.14 -12.39 23.58
C GLN A 284 1.70 -13.65 24.37
N GLY A 285 1.16 -14.65 23.66
CA GLY A 285 0.67 -15.91 24.23
C GLY A 285 -0.65 -15.83 24.97
N ASP A 286 -1.34 -14.69 24.92
CA ASP A 286 -2.70 -14.55 25.46
C ASP A 286 -3.65 -15.58 24.81
N PRO A 287 -4.66 -16.07 25.53
CA PRO A 287 -5.70 -16.89 24.93
C PRO A 287 -6.52 -16.06 23.93
N GLY A 288 -7.11 -16.75 22.97
CA GLY A 288 -7.87 -16.08 21.94
C GLY A 288 -8.50 -17.06 20.99
N SER A 289 -9.48 -16.59 20.23
CA SER A 289 -10.10 -17.43 19.20
C SER A 289 -10.49 -16.62 17.98
N THR A 290 -10.49 -17.27 16.82
CA THR A 290 -10.93 -16.66 15.57
C THR A 290 -11.96 -17.55 14.90
N ARG A 291 -12.91 -16.95 14.18
CA ARG A 291 -13.90 -17.67 13.38
C ARG A 291 -14.35 -16.81 12.20
N PHE A 292 -14.45 -17.41 11.02
CA PHE A 292 -14.94 -16.73 9.82
C PHE A 292 -16.31 -17.27 9.45
N PHE A 293 -17.20 -16.36 9.07
CA PHE A 293 -18.53 -16.62 8.57
C PHE A 293 -18.55 -16.21 7.11
N LEU A 294 -19.03 -17.08 6.24
CA LEU A 294 -18.96 -16.92 4.80
C LEU A 294 -20.32 -17.22 4.19
N SER A 295 -20.65 -16.52 3.11
CA SER A 295 -21.80 -16.81 2.27
C SER A 295 -21.33 -17.17 0.87
N LEU A 296 -22.04 -18.08 0.21
CA LEU A 296 -21.82 -18.36 -1.21
C LEU A 296 -22.17 -17.18 -2.13
N GLU A 297 -22.87 -16.19 -1.60
CA GLU A 297 -23.16 -14.91 -2.27
C GLU A 297 -22.02 -13.88 -2.11
N ASP A 298 -21.02 -14.16 -1.27
CA ASP A 298 -19.90 -13.23 -1.06
C ASP A 298 -19.04 -13.09 -2.33
N ASN A 299 -18.39 -11.92 -2.47
CA ASN A 299 -17.68 -11.54 -3.69
C ASN A 299 -16.59 -12.55 -4.10
N LEU A 300 -15.88 -13.13 -3.12
CA LEU A 300 -14.84 -14.13 -3.36
C LEU A 300 -15.38 -15.35 -4.12
N PHE A 301 -16.57 -15.85 -3.75
CA PHE A 301 -17.21 -16.99 -4.42
C PHE A 301 -17.83 -16.60 -5.75
N ARG A 302 -18.38 -15.39 -5.84
CA ARG A 302 -18.98 -14.91 -7.09
C ARG A 302 -17.94 -14.80 -8.22
N ILE A 303 -16.75 -14.31 -7.88
CA ILE A 303 -15.68 -14.10 -8.86
C ILE A 303 -14.89 -15.40 -9.11
N PHE A 304 -14.64 -16.20 -8.07
CA PHE A 304 -13.68 -17.31 -8.15
C PHE A 304 -14.26 -18.70 -7.81
N GLY A 305 -15.56 -18.80 -7.54
CA GLY A 305 -16.19 -20.05 -7.09
C GLY A 305 -16.28 -21.14 -8.15
N GLY A 306 -16.16 -20.80 -9.43
CA GLY A 306 -16.19 -21.75 -10.54
C GLY A 306 -17.36 -22.74 -10.52
N ASP A 307 -17.26 -23.81 -11.32
CA ASP A 307 -18.32 -24.84 -11.37
C ASP A 307 -18.22 -25.85 -10.21
N LYS A 308 -17.05 -25.98 -9.58
CA LYS A 308 -16.85 -26.93 -8.47
C LYS A 308 -17.60 -26.54 -7.21
N ILE A 309 -17.65 -25.25 -6.85
CA ILE A 309 -18.41 -24.81 -5.68
C ILE A 309 -19.91 -24.86 -5.97
N LYS A 310 -20.33 -24.50 -7.19
CA LYS A 310 -21.73 -24.69 -7.64
C LYS A 310 -22.17 -26.15 -7.60
N ASN A 311 -21.31 -27.09 -8.01
CA ASN A 311 -21.61 -28.51 -7.95
C ASN A 311 -21.61 -29.05 -6.50
N LEU A 312 -20.78 -28.49 -5.62
CA LEU A 312 -20.82 -28.77 -4.18
C LEU A 312 -22.16 -28.33 -3.58
N MET A 313 -22.70 -27.17 -4.01
CA MET A 313 -24.03 -26.67 -3.60
C MET A 313 -25.19 -27.55 -4.06
N VAL A 314 -25.03 -28.25 -5.19
CA VAL A 314 -26.05 -29.13 -5.74
C VAL A 314 -25.96 -30.52 -5.09
N ALA A 315 -24.75 -30.98 -4.80
CA ALA A 315 -24.48 -32.29 -4.21
C ALA A 315 -24.88 -32.35 -2.72
N PHE A 316 -24.53 -31.32 -1.95
CA PHE A 316 -25.12 -31.13 -0.64
C PHE A 316 -26.50 -30.51 -0.88
N ARG A 317 -27.60 -31.23 -0.63
CA ARG A 317 -28.94 -30.61 -0.58
C ARG A 317 -28.99 -29.72 0.67
N VAL A 318 -28.34 -28.56 0.60
CA VAL A 318 -28.09 -27.68 1.75
C VAL A 318 -29.41 -27.06 2.19
N GLU A 319 -29.99 -27.61 3.26
CA GLU A 319 -30.91 -26.88 4.14
C GLU A 319 -30.16 -25.73 4.84
N ASP A 320 -30.88 -24.80 5.47
CA ASP A 320 -30.38 -23.55 6.07
C ASP A 320 -29.36 -23.71 7.24
N LEU A 321 -28.75 -24.89 7.39
CA LEU A 321 -27.79 -25.26 8.42
C LEU A 321 -26.35 -24.81 8.08
N PRO A 322 -25.56 -24.41 9.09
CA PRO A 322 -24.16 -24.07 8.92
C PRO A 322 -23.33 -25.28 8.47
N MET A 323 -22.53 -25.10 7.42
CA MET A 323 -21.54 -26.11 7.01
C MET A 323 -20.21 -25.82 7.70
N GLU A 324 -19.84 -26.64 8.68
CA GLU A 324 -18.53 -26.62 9.32
C GLU A 324 -17.74 -27.87 8.89
N SER A 325 -16.69 -27.68 8.08
CA SER A 325 -15.81 -28.78 7.69
C SER A 325 -14.40 -28.28 7.38
N LYS A 326 -13.39 -28.98 7.88
CA LYS A 326 -11.99 -28.72 7.55
C LYS A 326 -11.72 -28.79 6.06
N MET A 327 -12.37 -29.73 5.36
CA MET A 327 -12.26 -29.88 3.89
C MET A 327 -12.73 -28.62 3.15
N LEU A 328 -13.76 -27.95 3.67
CA LEU A 328 -14.27 -26.72 3.07
C LEU A 328 -13.29 -25.57 3.29
N THR A 329 -12.74 -25.44 4.51
CA THR A 329 -11.68 -24.46 4.81
C THR A 329 -10.47 -24.63 3.89
N ASP A 330 -10.00 -25.86 3.67
CA ASP A 330 -8.86 -26.14 2.78
C ASP A 330 -9.16 -25.82 1.31
N ALA A 331 -10.40 -26.05 0.86
CA ALA A 331 -10.84 -25.69 -0.48
C ALA A 331 -10.88 -24.16 -0.68
N LEU A 332 -11.34 -23.42 0.32
CA LEU A 332 -11.34 -21.95 0.32
C LEU A 332 -9.92 -21.37 0.29
N ASP A 333 -9.05 -21.96 1.09
CA ASP A 333 -7.63 -21.63 1.12
C ASP A 333 -6.96 -21.81 -0.24
N THR A 334 -7.34 -22.86 -0.98
CA THR A 334 -6.87 -23.10 -2.34
C THR A 334 -7.43 -22.08 -3.33
N ALA A 335 -8.71 -21.70 -3.18
CA ALA A 335 -9.31 -20.66 -4.01
C ALA A 335 -8.61 -19.31 -3.81
N GLN A 336 -8.37 -18.89 -2.55
CA GLN A 336 -7.64 -17.64 -2.26
C GLN A 336 -6.23 -17.62 -2.86
N LYS A 337 -5.47 -18.72 -2.79
CA LYS A 337 -4.15 -18.79 -3.44
C LYS A 337 -4.21 -18.52 -4.96
N ARG A 338 -5.29 -18.95 -5.63
CA ARG A 338 -5.47 -18.67 -7.07
C ARG A 338 -5.75 -17.19 -7.32
N VAL A 339 -6.54 -16.56 -6.45
CA VAL A 339 -6.79 -15.12 -6.51
C VAL A 339 -5.50 -14.33 -6.31
N GLU A 340 -4.70 -14.73 -5.32
CA GLU A 340 -3.39 -14.13 -5.05
C GLU A 340 -2.46 -14.24 -6.27
N ASN A 341 -2.35 -15.43 -6.87
CA ASN A 341 -1.55 -15.63 -8.08
C ASN A 341 -2.04 -14.77 -9.26
N TYR A 342 -3.35 -14.67 -9.46
CA TYR A 342 -3.92 -13.81 -10.51
C TYR A 342 -3.53 -12.35 -10.33
N PHE A 343 -3.61 -11.82 -9.11
CA PHE A 343 -3.16 -10.45 -8.83
C PHE A 343 -1.64 -10.29 -8.86
N PHE A 344 -0.88 -11.33 -8.51
CA PHE A 344 0.57 -11.35 -8.65
C PHE A 344 0.98 -11.20 -10.11
N ASP A 345 0.36 -11.93 -11.04
CA ASP A 345 0.66 -11.82 -12.48
C ASP A 345 0.38 -10.41 -13.03
N ILE A 346 -0.71 -9.78 -12.59
CA ILE A 346 -1.03 -8.38 -12.93
C ILE A 346 0.07 -7.44 -12.42
N ARG A 347 0.49 -7.60 -11.14
CA ARG A 347 1.54 -6.78 -10.54
C ARG A 347 2.89 -7.00 -11.21
N LYS A 348 3.21 -8.25 -11.58
CA LYS A 348 4.44 -8.61 -12.30
C LYS A 348 4.48 -7.91 -13.66
N ASN A 349 3.39 -7.98 -14.43
CA ASN A 349 3.29 -7.27 -15.70
C ASN A 349 3.51 -5.75 -15.51
N LEU A 350 2.85 -5.14 -14.52
CA LEU A 350 3.03 -3.72 -14.21
C LEU A 350 4.48 -3.39 -13.81
N PHE A 351 5.13 -4.27 -13.05
CA PHE A 351 6.53 -4.12 -12.65
C PHE A 351 7.48 -4.20 -13.84
N GLU A 352 7.23 -5.10 -14.80
CA GLU A 352 8.02 -5.17 -16.04
C GLU A 352 7.92 -3.86 -16.86
N TYR A 353 6.74 -3.23 -16.91
CA TYR A 353 6.60 -1.88 -17.50
C TYR A 353 7.43 -0.84 -16.73
N ASP A 354 7.35 -0.86 -15.41
CA ASP A 354 8.08 0.07 -14.55
C ASP A 354 9.60 -0.12 -14.69
N GLN A 355 10.11 -1.34 -14.86
CA GLN A 355 11.54 -1.59 -15.08
C GLN A 355 12.09 -0.88 -16.33
N VAL A 356 11.32 -0.86 -17.42
CA VAL A 356 11.70 -0.15 -18.65
C VAL A 356 11.77 1.35 -18.39
N VAL A 357 10.75 1.91 -17.72
CA VAL A 357 10.69 3.32 -17.36
C VAL A 357 11.81 3.68 -16.39
N ASN A 358 12.10 2.81 -15.41
CA ASN A 358 13.15 3.02 -14.43
C ASN A 358 14.54 3.00 -15.08
N THR A 359 14.79 2.08 -16.02
CA THR A 359 16.05 2.04 -16.78
C THR A 359 16.27 3.32 -17.59
N GLN A 360 15.21 3.86 -18.20
CA GLN A 360 15.26 5.16 -18.89
C GLN A 360 15.53 6.29 -17.89
N ARG A 361 14.82 6.29 -16.76
CA ARG A 361 14.98 7.27 -15.68
C ARG A 361 16.40 7.27 -15.12
N ASP A 362 17.01 6.11 -14.89
CA ASP A 362 18.37 5.97 -14.37
C ASP A 362 19.40 6.57 -15.33
N LYS A 363 19.28 6.29 -16.63
CA LYS A 363 20.16 6.90 -17.65
C LYS A 363 20.01 8.41 -17.68
N VAL A 364 18.77 8.91 -17.71
CA VAL A 364 18.50 10.35 -17.74
C VAL A 364 18.96 11.03 -16.45
N TYR A 365 18.77 10.41 -15.29
CA TYR A 365 19.23 10.94 -14.01
C TYR A 365 20.75 10.90 -13.88
N ALA A 366 21.42 9.89 -14.45
CA ALA A 366 22.87 9.85 -14.54
C ALA A 366 23.40 10.98 -15.43
N GLU A 367 22.82 11.18 -16.62
CA GLU A 367 23.16 12.30 -17.51
C GLU A 367 22.88 13.66 -16.86
N ARG A 368 21.72 13.80 -16.18
CA ARG A 368 21.37 15.01 -15.44
C ARG A 368 22.37 15.29 -14.33
N ARG A 369 22.71 14.28 -13.54
CA ARG A 369 23.69 14.41 -12.46
C ARG A 369 25.06 14.77 -13.02
N ARG A 370 25.49 14.14 -14.11
CA ARG A 370 26.73 14.50 -14.82
C ARG A 370 26.69 15.95 -15.29
N ALA A 371 25.62 16.38 -15.95
CA ALA A 371 25.48 17.73 -16.48
C ALA A 371 25.41 18.81 -15.39
N LEU A 372 24.83 18.50 -14.22
CA LEU A 372 24.76 19.42 -13.07
C LEU A 372 26.06 19.49 -12.28
N LEU A 373 26.80 18.37 -12.15
CA LEU A 373 28.05 18.32 -11.38
C LEU A 373 29.29 18.65 -12.22
N ALA A 374 29.20 18.59 -13.55
CA ALA A 374 30.31 18.93 -14.43
C ALA A 374 30.61 20.44 -14.41
N THR A 375 31.86 20.76 -14.08
CA THR A 375 32.43 22.12 -14.10
C THR A 375 32.67 22.60 -15.53
N ASP A 376 33.01 21.68 -16.43
CA ASP A 376 33.13 21.91 -17.87
C ASP A 376 32.55 20.70 -18.62
N LEU A 377 31.63 20.96 -19.55
CA LEU A 377 31.11 19.94 -20.46
C LEU A 377 31.85 20.14 -21.77
N GLY A 378 32.77 19.22 -22.07
CA GLY A 378 33.42 19.18 -23.37
C GLY A 378 32.40 19.28 -24.51
N ALA A 379 32.83 19.85 -25.64
CA ALA A 379 31.98 20.13 -26.80
C ALA A 379 31.04 18.96 -27.13
N ILE A 380 29.73 19.22 -27.12
CA ILE A 380 28.71 18.28 -27.58
C ILE A 380 29.03 17.96 -29.04
N MET A 381 29.35 16.70 -29.31
CA MET A 381 29.75 16.27 -30.64
C MET A 381 28.50 16.19 -31.52
N ALA A 382 28.56 16.79 -32.71
CA ALA A 382 27.59 16.52 -33.74
C ALA A 382 27.71 15.04 -34.16
N ASN A 383 26.61 14.29 -34.06
CA ASN A 383 26.51 12.93 -34.58
C ASN A 383 26.36 12.99 -36.09
N VAL A 384 27.46 13.21 -36.81
CA VAL A 384 27.51 13.03 -38.26
C VAL A 384 27.73 11.53 -38.51
N ASP A 385 27.00 10.96 -39.46
CA ASP A 385 27.11 9.54 -39.81
C ASP A 385 28.49 9.25 -40.40
N ARG A 386 29.24 8.34 -39.76
CA ARG A 386 30.61 7.96 -40.14
C ARG A 386 30.65 7.10 -41.41
N GLN A 387 29.53 6.45 -41.77
CA GLN A 387 29.50 5.46 -42.85
C GLN A 387 29.06 6.04 -44.20
N ALA A 388 28.59 7.28 -44.24
CA ALA A 388 28.15 7.92 -45.47
C ALA A 388 29.35 8.35 -46.33
N GLU A 389 29.35 7.98 -47.62
CA GLU A 389 30.38 8.43 -48.55
C GLU A 389 30.39 9.96 -48.68
N PRO A 390 31.56 10.63 -48.76
CA PRO A 390 31.65 12.09 -48.86
C PRO A 390 30.90 12.72 -50.03
N SER A 391 30.64 11.92 -51.08
CA SER A 391 29.85 12.27 -52.27
C SER A 391 28.36 12.47 -51.96
N THR A 392 27.85 11.86 -50.89
CA THR A 392 26.42 11.85 -50.52
C THR A 392 26.06 12.94 -49.50
N TRP A 393 27.04 13.72 -49.03
CA TRP A 393 26.82 14.70 -47.97
C TRP A 393 26.10 15.94 -48.50
N ALA A 394 24.99 16.29 -47.85
CA ALA A 394 24.22 17.49 -48.18
C ALA A 394 24.82 18.72 -47.47
N TRP A 395 25.91 19.26 -48.03
CA TRP A 395 26.69 20.36 -47.47
C TRP A 395 25.86 21.60 -47.10
N ASP A 396 24.98 22.04 -48.00
CA ASP A 396 24.12 23.22 -47.75
C ASP A 396 23.08 22.99 -46.66
N LYS A 397 22.52 21.77 -46.59
CA LYS A 397 21.58 21.41 -45.52
C LYS A 397 22.28 21.32 -44.17
N LEU A 398 23.53 20.85 -44.15
CA LEU A 398 24.35 20.78 -42.94
C LEU A 398 24.71 22.18 -42.45
N ALA A 399 25.21 23.05 -43.33
CA ALA A 399 25.49 24.46 -43.03
C ALA A 399 24.23 25.18 -42.52
N GLY A 400 23.10 25.01 -43.20
CA GLY A 400 21.80 25.58 -42.78
C GLY A 400 21.38 25.14 -41.38
N LYS A 401 21.55 23.85 -41.03
CA LYS A 401 21.29 23.37 -39.67
C LYS A 401 22.27 23.94 -38.64
N MET A 402 23.54 24.09 -38.97
CA MET A 402 24.52 24.69 -38.07
C MET A 402 24.17 26.15 -37.73
N VAL A 403 23.77 26.93 -38.75
CA VAL A 403 23.30 28.31 -38.56
C VAL A 403 22.00 28.36 -37.75
N GLN A 404 21.08 27.42 -37.99
CA GLN A 404 19.83 27.29 -37.22
C GLN A 404 20.09 27.06 -35.73
N TYR A 405 21.05 26.20 -35.37
CA TYR A 405 21.39 25.90 -33.97
C TYR A 405 22.34 26.93 -33.33
N CYS A 406 23.20 27.58 -34.12
CA CYS A 406 24.12 28.61 -33.65
C CYS A 406 24.08 29.84 -34.56
N ARG A 407 23.32 30.86 -34.13
CA ARG A 407 23.16 32.12 -34.86
C ARG A 407 24.48 32.88 -35.08
N LEU A 408 25.51 32.63 -34.27
CA LEU A 408 26.83 33.26 -34.41
C LEU A 408 27.62 32.75 -35.63
N LEU A 409 27.10 31.74 -36.34
CA LEU A 409 27.65 31.21 -37.59
C LEU A 409 26.93 31.76 -38.83
N GLU A 410 26.15 32.84 -38.70
CA GLU A 410 25.53 33.54 -39.84
C GLU A 410 26.57 33.82 -40.94
N GLY A 411 26.35 33.27 -42.14
CA GLY A 411 27.26 33.36 -43.30
C GLY A 411 27.99 32.07 -43.67
N LEU A 412 27.90 31.01 -42.87
CA LEU A 412 28.47 29.70 -43.22
C LEU A 412 27.76 29.07 -44.42
N THR A 413 28.50 28.77 -45.49
CA THR A 413 27.98 28.10 -46.69
C THR A 413 28.42 26.64 -46.78
N GLY A 414 27.73 25.84 -47.61
CA GLY A 414 28.13 24.45 -47.85
C GLY A 414 29.51 24.32 -48.48
N ASP A 415 29.90 25.29 -49.30
CA ASP A 415 31.21 25.33 -49.96
C ASP A 415 32.35 25.60 -48.97
N ASP A 416 32.11 26.39 -47.92
CA ASP A 416 33.09 26.61 -46.84
C ASP A 416 33.37 25.32 -46.06
N LEU A 417 32.34 24.51 -45.80
CA LEU A 417 32.47 23.21 -45.15
C LEU A 417 33.20 22.21 -46.05
N ARG A 418 32.93 22.22 -47.35
CA ARG A 418 33.56 21.33 -48.33
C ARG A 418 35.03 21.64 -48.53
N THR A 419 35.39 22.91 -48.63
CA THR A 419 36.77 23.38 -48.90
C THR A 419 37.69 23.11 -47.72
N ASN A 420 37.21 23.28 -46.49
CA ASN A 420 38.03 23.12 -45.28
C ASN A 420 38.07 21.69 -44.72
N SER A 421 37.25 20.78 -45.25
CA SER A 421 37.19 19.37 -44.80
C SER A 421 37.92 18.40 -45.72
N ASN A 422 38.36 18.82 -46.90
CA ASN A 422 39.05 17.97 -47.90
C ASN A 422 38.32 16.64 -48.22
N GLY A 423 37.01 16.54 -47.96
CA GLY A 423 36.24 15.30 -48.17
C GLY A 423 36.48 14.22 -47.12
N GLU A 424 37.15 14.51 -46.01
CA GLU A 424 37.37 13.57 -44.91
C GLU A 424 36.46 13.87 -43.70
N PHE A 425 35.90 12.82 -43.12
CA PHE A 425 34.98 12.93 -41.98
C PHE A 425 35.63 13.55 -40.74
N GLU A 426 36.85 13.14 -40.40
CA GLU A 426 37.53 13.67 -39.21
C GLU A 426 37.98 15.12 -39.41
N ALA A 427 38.33 15.53 -40.64
CA ALA A 427 38.65 16.92 -40.96
C ALA A 427 37.39 17.81 -40.90
N LEU A 428 36.25 17.36 -41.43
CA LEU A 428 34.97 18.04 -41.27
C LEU A 428 34.60 18.21 -39.80
N ARG A 429 34.71 17.12 -39.01
CA ARG A 429 34.39 17.13 -37.59
C ARG A 429 35.30 18.06 -36.80
N ALA A 430 36.60 18.06 -37.08
CA ALA A 430 37.57 18.97 -36.46
C ALA A 430 37.25 20.43 -36.80
N TYR A 431 36.90 20.72 -38.06
CA TYR A 431 36.54 22.06 -38.51
C TYR A 431 35.23 22.57 -37.86
N MET A 432 34.17 21.76 -37.87
CA MET A 432 32.91 22.09 -37.18
C MET A 432 33.11 22.32 -35.69
N ARG A 433 33.95 21.49 -35.04
CA ARG A 433 34.29 21.66 -33.63
C ARG A 433 35.01 22.98 -33.37
N ARG A 434 36.00 23.31 -34.21
CA ARG A 434 36.73 24.57 -34.10
C ARG A 434 35.80 25.78 -34.21
N LEU A 435 34.96 25.83 -35.24
CA LEU A 435 33.97 26.91 -35.44
C LEU A 435 33.04 27.05 -34.24
N SER A 436 32.53 25.93 -33.71
CA SER A 436 31.63 25.92 -32.56
C SER A 436 32.31 26.41 -31.28
N VAL A 437 33.58 26.03 -31.06
CA VAL A 437 34.38 26.49 -29.91
C VAL A 437 34.69 27.98 -30.02
N GLU A 438 35.08 28.46 -31.21
CA GLU A 438 35.32 29.90 -31.44
C GLU A 438 34.05 30.73 -31.21
N ALA A 439 32.90 30.29 -31.72
CA ALA A 439 31.61 30.95 -31.48
C ALA A 439 31.23 30.96 -29.99
N TYR A 440 31.44 29.84 -29.28
CA TYR A 440 31.21 29.75 -27.85
C TYR A 440 32.13 30.70 -27.05
N GLN A 441 33.41 30.75 -27.39
CA GLN A 441 34.37 31.65 -26.75
C GLN A 441 34.03 33.12 -26.99
N ARG A 442 33.61 33.50 -28.22
CA ARG A 442 33.11 34.86 -28.51
C ARG A 442 31.91 35.22 -27.65
N LYS A 443 30.94 34.29 -27.49
CA LYS A 443 29.77 34.53 -26.65
C LYS A 443 30.10 34.62 -25.16
N LYS A 444 31.04 33.79 -24.69
CA LYS A 444 31.55 33.82 -23.32
C LYS A 444 32.27 35.14 -23.01
N ALA A 445 33.12 35.62 -23.93
CA ALA A 445 33.83 36.88 -23.78
C ALA A 445 32.90 38.11 -23.78
N ALA A 446 31.76 38.04 -24.47
CA ALA A 446 30.75 39.09 -24.48
C ALA A 446 29.89 39.16 -23.20
N MET A 447 29.96 38.16 -22.31
CA MET A 447 29.31 38.22 -20.99
C MET A 447 30.35 38.60 -19.94
N GLU A 448 30.23 39.80 -19.36
CA GLU A 448 31.27 40.44 -18.54
C GLU A 448 31.47 39.80 -17.14
N GLU A 449 30.55 38.96 -16.66
CA GLU A 449 30.72 38.19 -15.41
C GLU A 449 30.77 36.67 -15.65
N TYR A 450 31.89 36.05 -15.28
CA TYR A 450 32.12 34.61 -15.38
C TYR A 450 31.04 33.79 -14.65
N ASN A 451 30.59 34.26 -13.48
CA ASN A 451 29.59 33.57 -12.66
C ASN A 451 28.19 33.57 -13.31
N LEU A 452 27.78 34.69 -13.91
CA LEU A 452 26.48 34.82 -14.57
C LEU A 452 26.35 33.87 -15.77
N PHE A 453 27.44 33.71 -16.55
CA PHE A 453 27.48 32.78 -17.67
C PHE A 453 27.38 31.32 -17.23
N VAL A 454 28.05 30.95 -16.12
CA VAL A 454 28.01 29.59 -15.55
C VAL A 454 26.61 29.26 -15.02
N GLU A 455 25.98 30.19 -14.31
CA GLU A 455 24.61 30.04 -13.79
C GLU A 455 23.57 29.95 -14.91
N MET A 456 23.64 30.82 -15.91
CA MET A 456 22.76 30.76 -17.08
C MET A 456 22.91 29.43 -17.82
N THR A 457 24.15 28.94 -18.00
CA THR A 457 24.42 27.65 -18.62
C THR A 457 23.87 26.49 -17.77
N ALA A 458 23.94 26.58 -16.44
CA ALA A 458 23.30 25.62 -15.53
C ALA A 458 21.77 25.63 -15.65
N GLN A 459 21.17 26.81 -15.79
CA GLN A 459 19.72 26.97 -15.93
C GLN A 459 19.20 26.46 -17.28
N ILE A 460 19.89 26.77 -18.39
CA ILE A 460 19.56 26.23 -19.71
C ILE A 460 19.68 24.70 -19.71
N ARG A 461 20.75 24.14 -19.12
CA ARG A 461 20.91 22.69 -18.94
C ARG A 461 19.74 22.08 -18.19
N ARG A 462 19.35 22.68 -17.07
CA ARG A 462 18.22 22.26 -16.26
C ARG A 462 16.93 22.23 -17.09
N ASN A 463 16.64 23.31 -17.81
CA ASN A 463 15.42 23.45 -18.60
C ASN A 463 15.37 22.49 -19.80
N VAL A 464 16.48 22.29 -20.52
CA VAL A 464 16.54 21.32 -21.63
C VAL A 464 16.30 19.90 -21.14
N ILE A 465 16.92 19.51 -20.03
CA ILE A 465 16.72 18.17 -19.45
C ILE A 465 15.29 17.99 -18.96
N TYR A 466 14.67 19.03 -18.36
CA TYR A 466 13.27 18.97 -17.96
C TYR A 466 12.31 18.90 -19.15
N ASN A 467 12.56 19.64 -20.24
CA ASN A 467 11.73 19.56 -21.44
C ASN A 467 11.86 18.19 -22.14
N VAL A 468 13.04 17.56 -22.11
CA VAL A 468 13.21 16.16 -22.56
C VAL A 468 12.46 15.19 -21.65
N TYR A 469 12.31 15.50 -20.36
CA TYR A 469 11.55 14.70 -19.40
C TYR A 469 10.02 14.78 -19.60
N GLU A 470 9.50 15.90 -20.11
CA GLU A 470 8.09 16.02 -20.50
C GLU A 470 7.71 15.17 -21.73
N PHE A 471 8.69 14.59 -22.41
CA PHE A 471 8.45 13.63 -23.48
C PHE A 471 7.79 12.37 -22.92
N GLN A 472 6.48 12.26 -23.10
CA GLN A 472 5.75 11.07 -22.70
C GLN A 472 6.17 9.87 -23.56
N PRO A 473 6.62 8.75 -22.96
CA PRO A 473 6.93 7.55 -23.72
C PRO A 473 5.66 7.02 -24.38
N GLN A 474 5.52 7.25 -25.69
CA GLN A 474 4.48 6.61 -26.48
C GLN A 474 4.91 5.20 -26.82
N ARG A 475 4.02 4.23 -26.56
CA ARG A 475 4.19 2.87 -27.06
C ARG A 475 4.31 2.97 -28.58
N LEU A 476 5.43 2.53 -29.15
CA LEU A 476 5.37 1.99 -30.51
C LEU A 476 4.42 0.80 -30.38
N ARG A 477 3.16 0.99 -30.82
CA ARG A 477 2.27 -0.15 -31.04
C ARG A 477 3.12 -1.13 -31.83
N LYS A 478 3.28 -2.37 -31.32
CA LYS A 478 3.56 -3.45 -32.25
C LYS A 478 2.53 -3.28 -33.35
N VAL A 479 3.01 -3.13 -34.58
CA VAL A 479 2.17 -3.33 -35.75
C VAL A 479 1.82 -4.81 -35.70
N ASP A 480 0.88 -5.16 -34.84
CA ASP A 480 0.12 -6.39 -34.97
C ASP A 480 -0.84 -6.07 -36.09
N ASP A 481 -0.44 -6.58 -37.25
CA ASP A 481 -1.20 -6.61 -38.48
C ASP A 481 -2.66 -6.98 -38.22
N GLY A 482 -3.55 -6.39 -39.01
CA GLY A 482 -4.92 -6.87 -39.20
C GLY A 482 -4.92 -8.26 -39.84
N ALA A 483 -4.50 -9.27 -39.08
CA ALA A 483 -4.43 -10.66 -39.49
C ALA A 483 -4.79 -11.59 -38.32
N THR A 484 -5.85 -11.28 -37.58
CA THR A 484 -6.62 -12.32 -36.86
C THR A 484 -7.82 -12.72 -37.70
N ASP A 485 -7.58 -13.41 -38.81
CA ASP A 485 -8.36 -14.60 -39.14
C ASP A 485 -7.60 -15.44 -40.18
N LYS A 486 -7.47 -16.75 -39.91
CA LYS A 486 -6.76 -17.78 -40.69
C LYS A 486 -5.23 -17.82 -40.57
N GLN A 487 -4.74 -18.56 -39.57
CA GLN A 487 -3.84 -19.72 -39.73
C GLN A 487 -3.29 -20.14 -38.36
N GLN A 488 -4.08 -20.91 -37.61
CA GLN A 488 -3.54 -21.84 -36.63
C GLN A 488 -3.61 -23.24 -37.22
N ALA A 489 -2.52 -23.66 -37.85
CA ALA A 489 -2.19 -25.06 -38.02
C ALA A 489 -0.67 -25.19 -38.24
N GLY A 490 0.02 -25.67 -37.21
CA GLY A 490 1.35 -26.28 -37.34
C GLY A 490 2.54 -25.40 -36.96
N ALA A 491 2.89 -25.40 -35.68
CA ALA A 491 4.29 -25.41 -35.24
C ALA A 491 4.37 -25.98 -33.83
N VAL A 492 4.91 -27.20 -33.74
CA VAL A 492 5.26 -27.92 -32.52
C VAL A 492 6.44 -27.19 -31.84
N PRO A 493 6.53 -27.13 -30.49
CA PRO A 493 7.62 -26.46 -29.81
C PRO A 493 8.92 -27.27 -29.94
N VAL A 494 10.02 -26.58 -30.27
CA VAL A 494 11.38 -27.15 -30.23
C VAL A 494 11.86 -27.12 -28.78
N GLU A 495 11.87 -28.30 -28.14
CA GLU A 495 12.56 -28.55 -26.89
C GLU A 495 14.08 -28.44 -27.08
N GLY A 496 14.74 -27.80 -26.11
CA GLY A 496 16.18 -27.67 -26.04
C GLY A 496 16.88 -28.99 -25.76
N ALA A 497 17.98 -29.22 -26.48
CA ALA A 497 18.87 -30.34 -26.29
C ALA A 497 19.60 -30.25 -24.93
N ALA A 498 19.41 -31.28 -24.09
CA ALA A 498 20.35 -31.68 -23.05
C ALA A 498 20.83 -33.10 -23.38
N GLN A 499 22.15 -33.25 -23.55
CA GLN A 499 22.82 -34.54 -23.76
C GLN A 499 22.82 -35.39 -22.48
N ALA A 500 22.40 -36.66 -22.57
CA ALA A 500 22.93 -37.76 -21.76
C ALA A 500 22.57 -39.13 -22.35
N GLY A 501 23.59 -39.89 -22.76
CA GLY A 501 23.82 -41.32 -22.44
C GLY A 501 22.79 -42.42 -22.78
N ASN A 502 23.28 -43.36 -23.60
CA ASN A 502 23.13 -44.84 -23.53
C ASN A 502 21.88 -45.57 -24.07
N GLY A 503 22.14 -46.51 -25.00
CA GLY A 503 21.70 -47.92 -24.87
C GLY A 503 20.64 -48.48 -25.84
N ASN A 504 21.11 -49.25 -26.84
CA ASN A 504 20.55 -50.50 -27.44
C ASN A 504 19.05 -50.69 -27.77
N GLY A 505 18.77 -51.19 -28.99
CA GLY A 505 17.77 -52.27 -29.19
C GLY A 505 16.79 -52.19 -30.37
N SER A 506 17.16 -52.85 -31.48
CA SER A 506 16.35 -53.75 -32.35
C SER A 506 14.91 -53.39 -32.82
N SER A 507 14.81 -53.14 -34.14
CA SER A 507 14.09 -53.88 -35.22
C SER A 507 12.60 -54.32 -35.16
N ASN A 508 12.02 -54.32 -36.39
CA ASN A 508 10.81 -54.99 -36.95
C ASN A 508 9.51 -54.15 -36.97
N ALA A 509 9.00 -53.76 -38.16
CA ALA A 509 8.20 -54.50 -39.16
C ALA A 509 6.73 -54.66 -38.70
N SER A 510 5.66 -54.57 -39.49
CA SER A 510 5.34 -54.31 -40.90
C SER A 510 3.80 -54.22 -40.98
N ASP A 511 3.27 -53.81 -42.15
CA ASP A 511 1.90 -54.11 -42.65
C ASP A 511 0.69 -53.33 -42.06
N ALA A 512 -0.35 -52.92 -42.82
CA ALA A 512 -0.66 -53.00 -44.25
C ALA A 512 -1.77 -51.98 -44.64
N LYS A 513 -1.81 -51.70 -45.96
CA LYS A 513 -2.89 -51.27 -46.89
C LYS A 513 -4.30 -51.05 -46.30
N VAL A 514 -5.12 -50.08 -46.77
CA VAL A 514 -5.89 -50.10 -48.04
C VAL A 514 -6.58 -48.74 -48.28
N LYS A 515 -6.55 -48.23 -49.53
CA LYS A 515 -7.41 -47.16 -50.15
C LYS A 515 -8.49 -47.85 -51.02
N PRO A 516 -9.44 -47.18 -51.72
CA PRO A 516 -10.06 -45.83 -51.63
C PRO A 516 -11.61 -45.86 -51.77
N GLY A 517 -12.30 -44.71 -51.71
CA GLY A 517 -13.70 -44.63 -52.14
C GLY A 517 -14.25 -43.20 -52.24
N LYS A 518 -14.50 -42.73 -53.48
CA LYS A 518 -15.18 -41.48 -53.82
C LYS A 518 -16.70 -41.71 -53.89
N SER A 519 -17.53 -40.81 -53.37
CA SER A 519 -18.75 -40.35 -54.06
C SER A 519 -19.38 -39.12 -53.41
N LYS A 520 -19.69 -38.13 -54.26
CA LYS A 520 -20.41 -36.89 -53.98
C LYS A 520 -21.89 -37.17 -53.71
N GLN A 521 -22.51 -36.44 -52.78
CA GLN A 521 -23.90 -36.02 -52.91
C GLN A 521 -24.14 -34.67 -52.22
N LYS A 522 -24.70 -33.73 -53.00
CA LYS A 522 -25.14 -32.39 -52.61
C LYS A 522 -26.49 -32.50 -51.89
N VAL A 523 -26.66 -31.79 -50.78
CA VAL A 523 -27.98 -31.28 -50.34
C VAL A 523 -27.83 -29.82 -49.95
N LYS A 524 -28.78 -29.02 -50.42
CA LYS A 524 -28.86 -27.56 -50.40
C LYS A 524 -29.51 -27.04 -49.11
N ALA A 525 -29.15 -25.79 -48.81
CA ALA A 525 -29.98 -24.70 -48.27
C ALA A 525 -30.24 -24.64 -46.76
N GLY A 526 -29.88 -23.48 -46.21
CA GLY A 526 -30.25 -23.00 -44.88
C GLY A 526 -29.48 -21.72 -44.59
N LYS A 527 -30.07 -20.60 -45.02
CA LYS A 527 -29.54 -19.23 -44.99
C LYS A 527 -28.83 -18.88 -43.68
N ALA A 528 -27.63 -18.31 -43.83
CA ALA A 528 -26.92 -17.53 -42.81
C ALA A 528 -27.18 -16.04 -43.07
#